data_AF-A0A4Y8SKZ8-F1
#
_entry.id   AF-A0A4Y8SKZ8-F1
#
_cell.length_a   1.000
_cell.length_b   1.000
_cell.length_c   1.000
_cell.angle_alpha   90.00
_cell.angle_beta   90.00
_cell.angle_gamma   90.00
#
_symmetry.space_group_name_H-M   'P 1'
#
loop_
_entity.id
_entity.type
_entity.pdbx_description
1 polymer ?
#
loop_
_entity_poly.entity_id
_entity_poly.type
_entity_poly.pdbx_seq_one_letter_code
_entity_poly.pdbx_strand_id
1 'polypeptide(L)'
;MERNDLGKCVNCGAGLQPETPTTLKCPYCGSVLGISVAELPEPVAELAKRGDANQVMERMATNVAKNENQNQRITVILVGAIAFLVIIVAIWGPSADKNPHYASLDSLSIDTTAKKNKAGADSNAAEQRPFIISALKELSSISVDKATFKKLYADARKKRDEFSNSKFIYDKTSPRYTNVSGVYAYIEAHTTDYEFRFRTQYVAENWLFIERMTINTDGENTGLSPSFERDNGDGKIWEWSDDAASDDELRLFINIAKAKKAKIKYDGEKYYDTVTITPKQQAALKRQLQIYKGLLLKYDKP
;
A
#
# COMPACT_ATOMS: atom_id res chain seq x y z
N MET A 1 4.92 -30.09 -1.94
CA MET A 1 4.98 -29.27 -0.71
C MET A 1 6.12 -28.30 -0.89
N GLU A 2 5.81 -27.07 -1.30
CA GLU A 2 6.82 -26.01 -1.43
C GLU A 2 7.46 -25.76 -0.05
N ARG A 3 8.78 -25.69 -0.01
CA ARG A 3 9.53 -25.31 1.18
C ARG A 3 9.12 -23.90 1.57
N ASN A 4 8.26 -23.80 2.58
CA ASN A 4 7.94 -22.53 3.22
C ASN A 4 9.25 -21.98 3.79
N ASP A 5 9.67 -20.82 3.32
CA ASP A 5 10.94 -20.17 3.67
C ASP A 5 10.83 -19.70 5.15
N LEU A 6 11.06 -20.62 6.10
CA LEU A 6 10.78 -20.55 7.56
C LEU A 6 11.41 -19.36 8.31
N GLY A 7 12.00 -18.38 7.62
CA GLY A 7 12.58 -17.17 8.19
C GLY A 7 11.88 -15.87 7.77
N LYS A 8 10.91 -15.88 6.86
CA LYS A 8 10.28 -14.65 6.35
C LYS A 8 8.83 -14.52 6.75
N CYS A 9 8.46 -13.31 7.13
CA CYS A 9 7.09 -12.94 7.42
C CYS A 9 6.27 -13.00 6.14
N VAL A 10 5.26 -13.86 6.11
CA VAL A 10 4.32 -13.97 4.99
C VAL A 10 3.56 -12.67 4.69
N ASN A 11 3.44 -11.78 5.69
CA ASN A 11 2.71 -10.51 5.55
C ASN A 11 3.57 -9.34 5.06
N CYS A 12 4.90 -9.36 5.27
CA CYS A 12 5.74 -8.20 4.92
C CYS A 12 7.13 -8.54 4.38
N GLY A 13 7.46 -9.82 4.23
CA GLY A 13 8.74 -10.31 3.70
C GLY A 13 9.94 -10.15 4.63
N ALA A 14 9.79 -9.47 5.77
CA ALA A 14 10.88 -9.26 6.73
C ALA A 14 11.29 -10.54 7.47
N GLY A 15 12.54 -10.57 7.94
CA GLY A 15 13.03 -11.63 8.81
C GLY A 15 12.20 -11.77 10.10
N LEU A 16 11.85 -13.00 10.46
CA LEU A 16 11.16 -13.31 11.70
C LEU A 16 12.17 -13.48 12.85
N GLN A 17 11.80 -13.06 14.06
CA GLN A 17 12.63 -13.17 15.26
C GLN A 17 11.98 -14.12 16.27
N PRO A 18 12.75 -14.97 16.97
CA PRO A 18 12.17 -15.86 17.98
C PRO A 18 11.61 -15.07 19.17
N GLU A 19 10.36 -15.34 19.53
CA GLU A 19 9.69 -14.74 20.71
C GLU A 19 9.59 -15.79 21.84
N THR A 20 9.34 -17.05 21.48
CA THR A 20 9.38 -18.20 22.39
C THR A 20 9.97 -19.41 21.67
N PRO A 21 10.28 -20.53 22.37
CA PRO A 21 10.80 -21.76 21.75
C PRO A 21 9.96 -22.33 20.60
N THR A 22 8.67 -21.98 20.53
CA THR A 22 7.74 -22.46 19.51
C THR A 22 7.08 -21.33 18.73
N THR A 23 7.52 -20.08 18.90
CA THR A 23 6.94 -18.93 18.18
C THR A 23 8.00 -17.98 17.62
N LEU A 24 7.80 -17.58 16.36
CA LEU A 24 8.53 -16.48 15.74
C LEU A 24 7.62 -15.28 15.56
N LYS A 25 8.11 -14.08 15.87
CA LYS A 25 7.41 -12.81 15.69
C LYS A 25 8.08 -11.96 14.64
N CYS A 26 7.27 -11.34 13.78
CA CYS A 26 7.76 -10.32 12.88
C CYS A 26 7.97 -9.00 13.65
N PRO A 27 9.18 -8.41 13.64
CA PRO A 27 9.43 -7.14 14.31
C PRO A 27 8.73 -5.95 13.63
N TYR A 28 8.30 -6.10 12.37
CA TYR A 28 7.70 -5.02 11.59
C TYR A 28 6.17 -5.04 11.60
N CYS A 29 5.53 -6.20 11.45
CA CYS A 29 4.05 -6.28 11.41
C CYS A 29 3.45 -6.94 12.66
N GLY A 30 4.27 -7.55 13.53
CA GLY A 30 3.83 -8.20 14.76
C GLY A 30 3.19 -9.58 14.57
N SER A 31 3.16 -10.12 13.34
CA SER A 31 2.63 -11.48 13.09
C SER A 31 3.43 -12.52 13.86
N VAL A 32 2.73 -13.43 14.54
CA VAL A 32 3.33 -14.56 15.26
C VAL A 32 3.10 -15.84 14.46
N LEU A 33 4.16 -16.56 14.14
CA LEU A 33 4.15 -17.86 13.51
C LEU A 33 4.43 -18.92 14.57
N GLY A 34 3.45 -19.80 14.83
CA GLY A 34 3.66 -20.99 15.64
C GLY A 34 4.39 -22.05 14.83
N ILE A 35 5.49 -22.57 15.38
CA ILE A 35 6.24 -23.69 14.80
C ILE A 35 5.88 -24.93 15.59
N SER A 36 5.45 -26.00 14.92
CA SER A 36 5.27 -27.28 15.60
C SER A 36 6.64 -27.87 15.95
N VAL A 37 6.77 -28.52 17.10
CA VAL A 37 8.04 -29.16 17.52
C VAL A 37 8.52 -30.20 16.48
N ALA A 38 7.61 -30.75 15.68
CA ALA A 38 7.92 -31.70 14.60
C ALA A 38 8.61 -31.05 13.38
N GLU A 39 8.49 -29.73 13.22
CA GLU A 39 9.06 -28.95 12.11
C GLU A 39 10.38 -28.27 12.49
N LEU A 40 10.84 -28.41 13.73
CA LEU A 40 12.13 -27.88 14.19
C LEU A 40 13.29 -28.75 13.68
N PRO A 41 14.44 -28.15 13.33
CA PRO A 41 15.66 -28.91 13.05
C PRO A 41 16.00 -29.83 14.22
N GLU A 42 16.41 -31.08 13.96
CA GLU A 42 16.68 -32.10 14.99
C GLU A 42 17.42 -31.61 16.25
N PRO A 43 18.53 -30.83 16.18
CA PRO A 43 19.22 -30.39 17.38
C PRO A 43 18.41 -29.38 18.22
N VAL A 44 17.48 -28.64 17.62
CA VAL A 44 16.59 -27.70 18.31
C VAL A 44 15.37 -28.41 18.87
N ALA A 45 14.83 -29.39 18.14
CA ALA A 45 13.71 -30.22 18.57
C ALA A 45 14.05 -31.03 19.83
N GLU A 46 15.28 -31.52 19.96
CA GLU A 46 15.73 -32.28 21.14
C GLU A 46 15.92 -31.39 22.37
N LEU A 47 16.46 -30.18 22.20
CA LEU A 47 16.57 -29.18 23.27
C LEU A 47 15.19 -28.71 23.76
N ALA A 48 14.24 -28.52 22.84
CA ALA A 48 12.85 -28.19 23.18
C ALA A 48 12.17 -29.29 24.00
N LYS A 49 12.43 -30.58 23.68
CA LYS A 49 11.91 -31.72 24.45
C LYS A 49 12.51 -31.82 25.86
N ARG A 50 13.74 -31.34 26.07
CA ARG A 50 14.43 -31.33 27.37
C ARG A 50 14.04 -30.15 28.27
N GLY A 51 13.24 -29.20 27.76
CA GLY A 51 12.77 -28.05 28.52
C GLY A 51 13.80 -26.93 28.72
N ASP A 52 14.93 -26.94 28.00
CA ASP A 52 15.96 -25.91 28.10
C ASP A 52 15.66 -24.74 27.14
N ALA A 53 14.73 -23.87 27.56
CA ALA A 53 14.23 -22.78 26.73
C ALA A 53 15.31 -21.75 26.32
N ASN A 54 16.31 -21.51 27.18
CA ASN A 54 17.35 -20.51 26.90
C ASN A 54 18.30 -20.99 25.79
N GLN A 55 18.72 -22.26 25.82
CA GLN A 55 19.56 -22.82 24.75
C GLN A 55 18.81 -22.93 23.42
N VAL A 56 17.50 -23.21 23.44
CA VAL A 56 16.67 -23.23 22.22
C VAL A 56 16.67 -21.86 21.56
N MET A 57 16.42 -20.79 22.33
CA MET A 57 16.35 -19.43 21.81
C MET A 57 17.70 -18.97 21.21
N GLU A 58 18.82 -19.26 21.88
CA GLU A 58 20.16 -18.90 21.40
C GLU A 58 20.51 -19.63 20.09
N ARG A 59 20.19 -20.93 19.99
CA ARG A 59 20.43 -21.73 18.77
C ARG A 59 19.51 -21.34 17.61
N MET A 60 18.26 -20.98 17.89
CA MET A 60 17.35 -20.48 16.86
C MET A 60 17.83 -19.13 16.31
N ALA A 61 18.27 -18.21 17.17
CA ALA A 61 18.82 -16.92 16.75
C ALA A 61 20.06 -17.07 15.85
N THR A 62 20.98 -17.99 16.19
CA THR A 62 22.18 -18.25 15.36
C THR A 62 21.84 -18.89 14.02
N ASN A 63 20.86 -19.80 13.96
CA ASN A 63 20.42 -20.41 12.71
C ASN A 63 19.73 -19.39 11.78
N VAL A 64 18.92 -18.48 12.35
CA VAL A 64 18.30 -17.38 11.59
C VAL A 64 19.37 -16.46 11.00
N ALA A 65 20.36 -16.03 11.80
CA ALA A 65 21.45 -15.18 11.35
C ALA A 65 22.32 -15.83 10.25
N LYS A 66 22.56 -17.15 10.35
CA LYS A 66 23.32 -17.90 9.34
C LYS A 66 22.59 -18.00 8.00
N ASN A 67 21.28 -18.24 8.01
CA ASN A 67 20.45 -18.28 6.81
C ASN A 67 20.35 -16.91 6.12
N GLU A 68 20.26 -15.83 6.89
CA GLU A 68 20.23 -14.47 6.35
C GLU A 68 21.53 -14.12 5.59
N ASN A 69 22.69 -14.46 6.16
CA ASN A 69 24.00 -14.24 5.52
C ASN A 69 24.19 -15.11 4.26
N GLN A 70 23.72 -16.36 4.29
CA GLN A 70 23.77 -17.25 3.11
C GLN A 70 22.88 -16.72 1.97
N ASN A 71 21.68 -16.26 2.26
CA ASN A 71 20.78 -15.67 1.27
C ASN A 71 21.33 -14.36 0.70
N GLN A 72 21.93 -13.51 1.53
CA GLN A 72 22.58 -12.27 1.08
C GLN A 72 23.73 -12.56 0.11
N ARG A 73 24.55 -13.60 0.38
CA ARG A 73 25.60 -14.06 -0.55
C ARG A 73 25.03 -14.56 -1.89
N ILE A 74 23.93 -15.31 -1.87
CA ILE A 74 23.25 -15.78 -3.09
C ILE A 74 22.71 -14.60 -3.91
N THR A 75 22.08 -13.61 -3.25
CA THR A 75 21.56 -12.42 -3.92
C THR A 75 22.67 -11.60 -4.58
N VAL A 76 23.83 -11.41 -3.93
CA VAL A 76 24.97 -10.70 -4.52
C VAL A 76 25.50 -11.44 -5.75
N ILE A 77 25.57 -12.77 -5.72
CA ILE A 77 26.01 -13.58 -6.87
C ILE A 77 25.04 -13.46 -8.05
N LEU A 78 23.72 -13.52 -7.80
CA LEU A 78 22.70 -13.39 -8.84
C LEU A 78 22.68 -12.01 -9.48
N VAL A 79 22.77 -10.94 -8.68
CA VAL A 79 22.85 -9.56 -9.20
C VAL A 79 24.12 -9.35 -10.02
N GLY A 80 25.25 -9.91 -9.57
CA GLY A 80 26.51 -9.89 -10.34
C GLY A 80 26.40 -10.64 -11.68
N ALA A 81 25.75 -11.80 -11.71
CA ALA A 81 25.53 -12.57 -12.92
C ALA A 81 24.60 -11.85 -13.92
N ILE A 82 23.54 -11.20 -13.43
CA ILE A 82 22.62 -10.41 -14.26
C ILE A 82 23.33 -9.18 -14.84
N ALA A 83 24.11 -8.45 -14.03
CA ALA A 83 24.90 -7.32 -14.50
C ALA A 83 25.92 -7.73 -15.58
N PHE A 84 26.55 -8.90 -15.41
CA PHE A 84 27.48 -9.45 -16.40
C PHE A 84 26.79 -9.82 -17.72
N LEU A 85 25.58 -10.40 -17.67
CA LEU A 85 24.77 -10.71 -18.85
C LEU A 85 24.31 -9.45 -19.59
N VAL A 86 23.92 -8.39 -18.87
CA VAL A 86 23.54 -7.09 -19.48
C VAL A 86 24.74 -6.45 -20.19
N ILE A 87 25.94 -6.55 -19.63
CA ILE A 87 27.18 -6.06 -20.27
C ILE A 87 27.50 -6.89 -21.52
N ILE A 88 27.29 -8.21 -21.50
CA ILE A 88 27.49 -9.05 -22.69
C ILE A 88 26.50 -8.68 -23.80
N VAL A 89 25.22 -8.45 -23.48
CA VAL A 89 24.19 -8.03 -24.46
C VAL A 89 24.49 -6.63 -25.00
N ALA A 90 25.02 -5.71 -24.18
CA ALA A 90 25.39 -4.37 -24.63
C ALA A 90 26.63 -4.35 -25.56
N ILE A 91 27.55 -5.31 -25.42
CA ILE A 91 28.77 -5.36 -26.24
C ILE A 91 28.59 -6.22 -27.50
N TRP A 92 27.73 -7.25 -27.47
CA TRP A 92 27.60 -8.24 -28.56
C TRP A 92 26.17 -8.41 -29.10
N GLY A 93 25.20 -7.63 -28.62
CA GLY A 93 23.81 -7.72 -29.05
C GLY A 93 23.60 -7.21 -30.48
N PRO A 94 22.88 -7.94 -31.35
CA PRO A 94 22.51 -7.43 -32.67
C PRO A 94 21.57 -6.23 -32.54
N SER A 95 21.84 -5.16 -33.30
CA SER A 95 20.96 -4.00 -33.42
C SER A 95 19.69 -4.41 -34.19
N ALA A 96 18.53 -4.36 -33.53
CA ALA A 96 17.25 -4.71 -34.12
C ALA A 96 16.31 -3.50 -34.15
N ASP A 97 15.71 -3.30 -35.34
CA ASP A 97 14.86 -2.21 -35.77
C ASP A 97 13.51 -2.09 -35.04
N LYS A 98 12.92 -0.89 -35.16
CA LYS A 98 11.66 -0.44 -34.56
C LYS A 98 10.42 -1.05 -35.25
N ASN A 99 9.59 -1.78 -34.49
CA ASN A 99 8.11 -1.73 -34.39
C ASN A 99 7.54 -3.10 -34.00
N PRO A 100 6.47 -3.11 -33.18
CA PRO A 100 5.38 -4.04 -33.49
C PRO A 100 3.99 -3.41 -33.41
N HIS A 101 3.20 -3.72 -34.43
CA HIS A 101 1.75 -3.61 -34.46
C HIS A 101 1.11 -4.55 -33.43
N TYR A 102 0.10 -4.09 -32.69
CA TYR A 102 -0.74 -4.93 -31.84
C TYR A 102 -1.96 -5.42 -32.62
N ALA A 103 -2.15 -6.74 -32.65
CA ALA A 103 -3.34 -7.40 -33.20
C ALA A 103 -4.40 -7.56 -32.10
N SER A 104 -5.65 -7.27 -32.46
CA SER A 104 -6.86 -7.52 -31.68
C SER A 104 -7.14 -9.02 -31.53
N LEU A 105 -7.62 -9.44 -30.35
CA LEU A 105 -8.26 -10.73 -30.16
C LEU A 105 -9.70 -10.53 -29.69
N ASP A 106 -10.60 -10.86 -30.62
CA ASP A 106 -12.04 -11.00 -30.43
C ASP A 106 -12.38 -12.24 -29.60
N SER A 107 -13.41 -12.06 -28.76
CA SER A 107 -14.44 -12.98 -28.27
C SER A 107 -14.15 -14.48 -28.18
N LEU A 108 -14.25 -14.99 -26.95
CA LEU A 108 -14.73 -16.36 -26.68
C LEU A 108 -15.89 -16.29 -25.68
N SER A 109 -17.09 -16.52 -26.20
CA SER A 109 -18.35 -16.70 -25.48
C SER A 109 -18.45 -18.12 -24.93
N ILE A 110 -18.77 -18.27 -23.65
CA ILE A 110 -19.48 -19.45 -23.14
C ILE A 110 -20.56 -19.00 -22.15
N ASP A 111 -21.79 -19.18 -22.59
CA ASP A 111 -23.02 -19.13 -21.80
C ASP A 111 -23.21 -20.47 -21.07
N THR A 112 -23.43 -20.45 -19.76
CA THR A 112 -24.15 -21.54 -19.08
C THR A 112 -24.91 -21.00 -17.87
N THR A 113 -26.22 -21.09 -18.03
CA THR A 113 -27.33 -20.85 -17.11
C THR A 113 -27.14 -21.42 -15.69
N ALA A 114 -27.38 -20.55 -14.72
CA ALA A 114 -27.95 -20.73 -13.38
C ALA A 114 -28.01 -22.14 -12.75
N LYS A 115 -27.25 -22.33 -11.66
CA LYS A 115 -27.70 -23.07 -10.46
C LYS A 115 -27.32 -22.30 -9.20
N LYS A 116 -28.34 -21.75 -8.52
CA LYS A 116 -28.26 -21.26 -7.14
C LYS A 116 -27.73 -22.37 -6.23
N ASN A 117 -26.64 -22.11 -5.51
CA ASN A 117 -26.35 -22.79 -4.24
C ASN A 117 -25.79 -21.77 -3.24
N LYS A 118 -26.38 -21.78 -2.05
CA LYS A 118 -26.02 -20.98 -0.88
C LYS A 118 -24.62 -21.35 -0.39
N ALA A 119 -23.64 -20.45 -0.53
CA ALA A 119 -22.36 -20.44 0.21
C ALA A 119 -21.64 -19.10 0.00
N GLY A 120 -22.21 -17.99 0.49
CA GLY A 120 -21.63 -16.66 0.34
C GLY A 120 -20.92 -16.20 1.62
N ALA A 121 -19.64 -16.55 1.77
CA ALA A 121 -18.74 -15.91 2.76
C ALA A 121 -17.25 -16.00 2.37
N ASP A 122 -16.84 -16.98 1.55
CA ASP A 122 -15.39 -17.25 1.35
C ASP A 122 -14.81 -16.90 -0.04
N SER A 123 -15.62 -16.49 -1.02
CA SER A 123 -15.12 -16.24 -2.38
C SER A 123 -14.36 -14.90 -2.54
N ASN A 124 -14.71 -13.85 -1.80
CA ASN A 124 -14.06 -12.53 -1.91
C ASN A 124 -12.68 -12.47 -1.24
N ALA A 125 -12.41 -13.34 -0.26
CA ALA A 125 -11.16 -13.29 0.50
C ALA A 125 -9.94 -13.74 -0.31
N ALA A 126 -10.12 -14.54 -1.37
CA ALA A 126 -9.03 -15.00 -2.22
C ALA A 126 -8.60 -13.94 -3.26
N GLU A 127 -9.56 -13.20 -3.81
CA GLU A 127 -9.35 -12.16 -4.84
C GLU A 127 -8.84 -10.83 -4.25
N GLN A 128 -9.23 -10.50 -3.01
CA GLN A 128 -8.74 -9.31 -2.31
C GLN A 128 -7.30 -9.42 -1.80
N ARG A 129 -6.80 -10.66 -1.62
CA ARG A 129 -5.43 -10.91 -1.10
C ARG A 129 -4.33 -10.31 -1.99
N PRO A 130 -4.33 -10.52 -3.32
CA PRO A 130 -3.37 -9.88 -4.23
C PRO A 130 -3.31 -8.35 -4.08
N PHE A 131 -4.47 -7.68 -4.02
CA PHE A 131 -4.54 -6.23 -3.85
C PHE A 131 -3.95 -5.78 -2.51
N ILE A 132 -4.33 -6.42 -1.40
CA ILE A 132 -3.81 -6.08 -0.06
C ILE A 132 -2.27 -6.24 -0.01
N ILE A 133 -1.73 -7.30 -0.61
CA ILE A 133 -0.27 -7.53 -0.66
C ILE A 133 0.41 -6.42 -1.47
N SER A 134 -0.16 -6.03 -2.61
CA SER A 134 0.36 -4.94 -3.45
C SER A 134 0.36 -3.61 -2.70
N ALA A 135 -0.77 -3.21 -2.12
CA ALA A 135 -0.88 -1.98 -1.33
C ALA A 135 0.09 -1.96 -0.14
N LEU A 136 0.26 -3.09 0.58
CA LEU A 136 1.21 -3.17 1.69
C LEU A 136 2.67 -3.06 1.24
N LYS A 137 3.01 -3.56 0.05
CA LYS A 137 4.33 -3.41 -0.56
C LYS A 137 4.62 -1.94 -0.83
N GLU A 138 3.66 -1.20 -1.39
CA GLU A 138 3.82 0.24 -1.62
C GLU A 138 3.95 1.03 -0.33
N LEU A 139 3.14 0.69 0.67
CA LEU A 139 3.17 1.30 2.00
C LEU A 139 4.37 0.85 2.87
N SER A 140 5.33 0.10 2.33
CA SER A 140 6.50 -0.40 3.06
C SER A 140 7.30 0.74 3.73
N SER A 141 7.45 1.88 3.06
CA SER A 141 8.19 3.05 3.57
C SER A 141 7.42 3.89 4.60
N ILE A 142 6.13 3.60 4.83
CA ILE A 142 5.31 4.24 5.87
C ILE A 142 5.39 3.40 7.14
N SER A 143 6.02 3.93 8.20
CA SER A 143 6.08 3.24 9.49
C SER A 143 4.80 3.47 10.30
N VAL A 144 4.23 2.37 10.82
CA VAL A 144 3.11 2.40 11.78
C VAL A 144 3.13 1.12 12.61
N ASP A 145 3.18 1.28 13.93
CA ASP A 145 2.98 0.20 14.90
C ASP A 145 1.52 0.19 15.42
N LYS A 146 1.10 -0.87 16.12
CA LYS A 146 -0.28 -1.01 16.63
C LYS A 146 -0.67 0.12 17.61
N ALA A 147 0.26 0.67 18.40
CA ALA A 147 -0.03 1.75 19.34
C ALA A 147 -0.21 3.10 18.62
N THR A 148 0.70 3.42 17.70
CA THR A 148 0.61 4.59 16.82
C THR A 148 -0.68 4.54 16.00
N PHE A 149 -1.00 3.39 15.39
CA PHE A 149 -2.26 3.17 14.68
C PHE A 149 -3.45 3.46 15.59
N LYS A 150 -3.52 2.84 16.77
CA LYS A 150 -4.66 3.03 17.70
C LYS A 150 -4.87 4.49 18.06
N LYS A 151 -3.79 5.24 18.31
CA LYS A 151 -3.84 6.67 18.60
C LYS A 151 -4.38 7.46 17.40
N LEU A 152 -3.79 7.29 16.22
CA LEU A 152 -4.19 7.99 15.01
C LEU A 152 -5.63 7.67 14.61
N TYR A 153 -5.98 6.38 14.67
CA TYR A 153 -7.31 5.91 14.37
C TYR A 153 -8.33 6.43 15.37
N ALA A 154 -8.02 6.53 16.67
CA ALA A 154 -8.90 7.16 17.66
C ALA A 154 -9.12 8.64 17.36
N ASP A 155 -8.04 9.39 17.07
CA ASP A 155 -8.07 10.82 16.75
C ASP A 155 -8.77 11.16 15.42
N ALA A 156 -8.90 10.17 14.52
CA ALA A 156 -9.54 10.35 13.22
C ALA A 156 -11.04 10.63 13.34
N ARG A 157 -11.53 11.56 12.52
CA ARG A 157 -12.96 11.86 12.37
C ARG A 157 -13.61 10.74 11.57
N LYS A 158 -14.63 10.10 12.13
CA LYS A 158 -15.33 8.98 11.47
C LYS A 158 -16.77 9.37 11.19
N LYS A 159 -17.26 9.04 10.00
CA LYS A 159 -18.67 9.20 9.59
C LYS A 159 -19.17 7.86 9.07
N ARG A 160 -20.26 7.35 9.64
CA ARG A 160 -20.96 6.20 9.07
C ARG A 160 -21.98 6.72 8.07
N ASP A 161 -22.11 6.02 6.95
CA ASP A 161 -23.25 6.18 6.07
C ASP A 161 -24.28 5.10 6.38
N GLU A 162 -25.49 5.57 6.68
CA GLU A 162 -26.63 4.74 7.06
C GLU A 162 -27.22 3.99 5.86
N PHE A 163 -26.91 4.42 4.64
CA PHE A 163 -27.44 3.82 3.41
C PHE A 163 -26.49 2.79 2.79
N SER A 164 -25.17 3.03 2.82
CA SER A 164 -24.18 2.15 2.15
C SER A 164 -23.48 1.15 3.08
N ASN A 165 -23.73 1.19 4.39
CA ASN A 165 -22.92 0.49 5.41
C ASN A 165 -21.42 0.89 5.43
N SER A 166 -21.00 1.85 4.60
CA SER A 166 -19.64 2.37 4.59
C SER A 166 -19.37 3.23 5.81
N LYS A 167 -18.11 3.23 6.23
CA LYS A 167 -17.58 4.11 7.27
C LYS A 167 -16.40 4.87 6.71
N PHE A 168 -16.52 6.18 6.67
CA PHE A 168 -15.49 7.09 6.19
C PHE A 168 -14.60 7.55 7.34
N ILE A 169 -13.29 7.48 7.16
CA ILE A 169 -12.27 7.82 8.15
C ILE A 169 -11.42 8.97 7.61
N TYR A 170 -11.61 10.16 8.18
CA TYR A 170 -10.94 11.40 7.80
C TYR A 170 -9.90 11.79 8.85
N ASP A 171 -8.83 12.43 8.40
CA ASP A 171 -7.98 13.20 9.29
C ASP A 171 -8.81 14.33 9.91
N LYS A 172 -8.54 14.66 11.17
CA LYS A 172 -9.26 15.73 11.89
C LYS A 172 -9.13 17.10 11.22
N THR A 173 -8.08 17.29 10.41
CA THR A 173 -7.81 18.53 9.69
C THR A 173 -8.34 18.55 8.25
N SER A 174 -8.87 17.44 7.76
CA SER A 174 -9.50 17.39 6.43
C SER A 174 -10.69 18.37 6.36
N PRO A 175 -10.88 19.06 5.23
CA PRO A 175 -12.06 19.87 4.97
C PRO A 175 -13.38 19.13 5.29
N ARG A 176 -14.38 19.90 5.72
CA ARG A 176 -15.74 19.38 5.98
C ARG A 176 -16.69 19.61 4.81
N TYR A 177 -16.39 20.61 4.00
CA TYR A 177 -17.23 21.10 2.92
C TYR A 177 -16.38 21.23 1.66
N THR A 178 -17.02 21.13 0.51
CA THR A 178 -16.36 21.17 -0.80
C THR A 178 -15.94 22.58 -1.21
N ASN A 179 -16.59 23.60 -0.66
CA ASN A 179 -16.30 25.01 -0.92
C ASN A 179 -15.06 25.55 -0.17
N VAL A 180 -14.11 24.67 0.16
CA VAL A 180 -12.82 25.03 0.78
C VAL A 180 -11.69 24.36 0.02
N SER A 181 -10.65 25.11 -0.37
CA SER A 181 -9.50 24.54 -1.07
C SER A 181 -8.75 23.55 -0.18
N GLY A 182 -8.39 22.39 -0.74
CA GLY A 182 -7.79 21.33 0.05
C GLY A 182 -7.26 20.18 -0.79
N VAL A 183 -6.11 19.65 -0.38
CA VAL A 183 -5.57 18.37 -0.87
C VAL A 183 -5.49 17.44 0.33
N TYR A 184 -6.21 16.32 0.29
CA TYR A 184 -6.26 15.37 1.40
C TYR A 184 -6.65 13.98 0.93
N ALA A 185 -6.53 13.01 1.83
CA ALA A 185 -7.04 11.67 1.61
C ALA A 185 -7.94 11.22 2.76
N TYR A 186 -8.75 10.23 2.51
CA TYR A 186 -9.57 9.54 3.50
C TYR A 186 -9.72 8.08 3.16
N ILE A 187 -10.21 7.30 4.12
CA ILE A 187 -10.39 5.86 3.92
C ILE A 187 -11.89 5.58 3.96
N GLU A 188 -12.38 4.96 2.91
CA GLU A 188 -13.69 4.33 2.92
C GLU A 188 -13.54 2.90 3.40
N ALA A 189 -14.16 2.58 4.54
CA ALA A 189 -14.15 1.24 5.11
C ALA A 189 -15.50 0.58 4.84
N HIS A 190 -15.49 -0.47 4.03
CA HIS A 190 -16.63 -1.34 3.83
C HIS A 190 -16.62 -2.48 4.85
N THR A 191 -17.54 -3.42 4.71
CA THR A 191 -17.62 -4.60 5.59
C THR A 191 -16.42 -5.53 5.44
N THR A 192 -15.87 -5.65 4.23
CA THR A 192 -14.82 -6.62 3.88
C THR A 192 -13.45 -6.01 3.62
N ASP A 193 -13.42 -4.76 3.15
CA ASP A 193 -12.22 -4.11 2.61
C ASP A 193 -12.17 -2.61 2.95
N TYR A 194 -11.08 -1.99 2.52
CA TYR A 194 -10.79 -0.58 2.73
C TYR A 194 -10.24 0.02 1.44
N GLU A 195 -10.81 1.15 1.03
CA GLU A 195 -10.36 1.92 -0.11
C GLU A 195 -9.70 3.22 0.36
N PHE A 196 -8.50 3.49 -0.14
CA PHE A 196 -7.84 4.77 0.09
C PHE A 196 -8.30 5.75 -0.97
N ARG A 197 -8.94 6.85 -0.58
CA ARG A 197 -9.50 7.84 -1.50
C ARG A 197 -8.72 9.13 -1.42
N PHE A 198 -8.32 9.66 -2.58
CA PHE A 198 -7.66 10.95 -2.68
C PHE A 198 -8.65 12.00 -3.13
N ARG A 199 -8.64 13.14 -2.45
CA ARG A 199 -9.53 14.25 -2.72
C ARG A 199 -8.75 15.54 -2.90
N THR A 200 -9.06 16.22 -3.98
CA THR A 200 -8.56 17.56 -4.24
C THR A 200 -9.71 18.53 -4.48
N GLN A 201 -9.60 19.74 -3.93
CA GLN A 201 -10.60 20.80 -3.97
C GLN A 201 -9.90 22.12 -4.32
N TYR A 202 -10.36 22.75 -5.40
CA TYR A 202 -9.89 24.04 -5.87
C TYR A 202 -11.04 25.04 -5.77
N VAL A 203 -10.89 26.08 -4.95
CA VAL A 203 -11.88 27.16 -4.79
C VAL A 203 -11.26 28.46 -5.28
N ALA A 204 -11.97 29.17 -6.15
CA ALA A 204 -11.51 30.41 -6.74
C ALA A 204 -12.69 31.34 -7.09
N GLU A 205 -12.37 32.51 -7.66
CA GLU A 205 -13.37 33.43 -8.23
C GLU A 205 -13.66 33.11 -9.71
N ASN A 206 -12.72 32.48 -10.41
CA ASN A 206 -12.83 32.17 -11.84
C ASN A 206 -12.62 30.67 -12.08
N TRP A 207 -13.43 30.12 -12.98
CA TRP A 207 -13.33 28.74 -13.44
C TRP A 207 -12.01 28.51 -14.17
N LEU A 208 -11.35 27.39 -13.87
CA LEU A 208 -10.32 26.84 -14.73
C LEU A 208 -10.91 25.85 -15.73
N PHE A 209 -12.01 25.17 -15.36
CA PHE A 209 -12.51 23.98 -16.03
C PHE A 209 -11.44 22.88 -16.02
N ILE A 210 -11.03 22.47 -14.82
CA ILE A 210 -9.88 21.57 -14.61
C ILE A 210 -10.13 20.24 -15.30
N GLU A 211 -9.16 19.78 -16.09
CA GLU A 211 -9.21 18.49 -16.81
C GLU A 211 -8.15 17.52 -16.32
N ARG A 212 -7.02 18.05 -15.85
CA ARG A 212 -5.88 17.27 -15.37
C ARG A 212 -5.10 18.06 -14.33
N MET A 213 -4.24 17.36 -13.61
CA MET A 213 -3.34 17.97 -12.65
C MET A 213 -1.94 17.40 -12.76
N THR A 214 -0.94 18.24 -12.51
CA THR A 214 0.46 17.82 -12.36
C THR A 214 0.88 18.04 -10.92
N ILE A 215 1.26 16.97 -10.23
CA ILE A 215 1.81 17.04 -8.89
C ILE A 215 3.33 17.08 -8.98
N ASN A 216 3.93 18.12 -8.41
CA ASN A 216 5.38 18.24 -8.26
C ASN A 216 5.78 17.85 -6.83
N THR A 217 6.64 16.85 -6.68
CA THR A 217 7.25 16.47 -5.40
C THR A 217 8.76 16.60 -5.49
N ASP A 218 9.34 17.56 -4.76
CA ASP A 218 10.78 17.83 -4.74
C ASP A 218 11.43 17.97 -6.13
N GLY A 219 10.69 18.49 -7.11
CA GLY A 219 11.16 18.69 -8.49
C GLY A 219 10.70 17.63 -9.49
N GLU A 220 10.19 16.49 -9.05
CA GLU A 220 9.65 15.44 -9.91
C GLU A 220 8.17 15.68 -10.20
N ASN A 221 7.77 15.62 -11.47
CA ASN A 221 6.39 15.84 -11.91
C ASN A 221 5.68 14.53 -12.21
N THR A 222 4.46 14.37 -11.71
CA THR A 222 3.57 13.25 -12.03
C THR A 222 2.21 13.80 -12.45
N GLY A 223 1.75 13.43 -13.64
CA GLY A 223 0.44 13.83 -14.16
C GLY A 223 -0.66 12.88 -13.73
N LEU A 224 -1.83 13.42 -13.43
CA LEU A 224 -3.07 12.70 -13.14
C LEU A 224 -4.21 13.35 -13.93
N SER A 225 -5.15 12.54 -14.41
CA SER A 225 -6.34 13.00 -15.14
C SER A 225 -7.62 12.47 -14.48
N PRO A 226 -7.90 12.88 -13.24
CA PRO A 226 -9.11 12.44 -12.54
C PRO A 226 -10.36 13.13 -13.08
N SER A 227 -11.53 12.62 -12.69
CA SER A 227 -12.80 13.26 -13.03
C SER A 227 -13.08 14.43 -12.08
N PHE A 228 -13.28 15.63 -12.64
CA PHE A 228 -13.60 16.83 -11.86
C PHE A 228 -15.10 17.16 -11.90
N GLU A 229 -15.68 17.28 -10.71
CA GLU A 229 -16.97 17.88 -10.44
C GLU A 229 -16.83 19.39 -10.17
N ARG A 230 -17.93 20.12 -10.33
CA ARG A 230 -17.94 21.59 -10.36
C ARG A 230 -19.25 22.14 -9.80
N ASP A 231 -19.16 23.18 -8.99
CA ASP A 231 -20.32 23.91 -8.45
C ASP A 231 -19.90 25.33 -7.98
N ASN A 232 -20.86 26.19 -7.66
CA ASN A 232 -20.60 27.59 -7.31
C ASN A 232 -21.63 28.16 -6.32
N GLY A 233 -21.24 29.22 -5.61
CA GLY A 233 -22.08 29.88 -4.60
C GLY A 233 -21.33 31.02 -3.91
N ASP A 234 -22.08 32.00 -3.40
CA ASP A 234 -21.55 33.17 -2.68
C ASP A 234 -20.39 33.90 -3.41
N GLY A 235 -20.50 34.01 -4.74
CA GLY A 235 -19.48 34.65 -5.58
C GLY A 235 -18.20 33.85 -5.79
N LYS A 236 -18.19 32.56 -5.44
CA LYS A 236 -17.06 31.64 -5.61
C LYS A 236 -17.46 30.43 -6.41
N ILE A 237 -16.45 29.80 -7.00
CA ILE A 237 -16.56 28.51 -7.70
C ILE A 237 -15.73 27.48 -6.94
N TRP A 238 -16.09 26.20 -7.06
CA TRP A 238 -15.25 25.11 -6.60
C TRP A 238 -15.25 23.93 -7.57
N GLU A 239 -14.06 23.41 -7.83
CA GLU A 239 -13.80 22.26 -8.70
C GLU A 239 -13.10 21.19 -7.86
N TRP A 240 -13.60 19.95 -7.87
CA TRP A 240 -13.04 18.88 -7.04
C TRP A 240 -13.03 17.53 -7.73
N SER A 241 -12.10 16.68 -7.33
CA SER A 241 -12.08 15.25 -7.65
C SER A 241 -12.06 14.46 -6.34
N ASP A 242 -12.70 13.30 -6.34
CA ASP A 242 -12.75 12.34 -5.25
C ASP A 242 -12.67 10.92 -5.81
N ASP A 243 -11.45 10.44 -6.01
CA ASP A 243 -11.20 9.16 -6.68
C ASP A 243 -10.53 8.16 -5.72
N ALA A 244 -10.83 6.88 -5.96
CA ALA A 244 -10.12 5.77 -5.34
C ALA A 244 -8.67 5.73 -5.84
N ALA A 245 -7.73 5.57 -4.92
CA ALA A 245 -6.32 5.49 -5.25
C ALA A 245 -5.96 4.09 -5.78
N SER A 246 -5.38 4.06 -6.98
CA SER A 246 -4.62 2.91 -7.48
C SER A 246 -3.30 2.72 -6.72
N ASP A 247 -2.63 1.57 -6.93
CA ASP A 247 -1.33 1.29 -6.32
C ASP A 247 -0.23 2.28 -6.75
N ASP A 248 -0.23 2.72 -8.01
CA ASP A 248 0.73 3.73 -8.49
C ASP A 248 0.43 5.11 -7.90
N GLU A 249 -0.84 5.46 -7.71
CA GLU A 249 -1.22 6.70 -7.01
C GLU A 249 -0.86 6.65 -5.53
N LEU A 250 -0.95 5.48 -4.87
CA LEU A 250 -0.45 5.32 -3.50
C LEU A 250 1.03 5.68 -3.39
N ARG A 251 1.88 5.28 -4.35
CA ARG A 251 3.30 5.70 -4.39
C ARG A 251 3.43 7.22 -4.48
N LEU A 252 2.68 7.86 -5.35
CA LEU A 252 2.67 9.32 -5.50
C LEU A 252 2.27 10.00 -4.18
N PHE A 253 1.24 9.51 -3.49
CA PHE A 253 0.79 10.07 -2.21
C PHE A 253 1.81 9.87 -1.09
N ILE A 254 2.55 8.74 -1.09
CA ILE A 254 3.69 8.53 -0.20
C ILE A 254 4.80 9.56 -0.49
N ASN A 255 5.08 9.86 -1.75
CA ASN A 255 6.06 10.87 -2.13
C ASN A 255 5.62 12.27 -1.66
N ILE A 256 4.36 12.66 -1.86
CA ILE A 256 3.82 13.93 -1.34
C ILE A 256 3.98 14.02 0.18
N ALA A 257 3.64 12.95 0.90
CA ALA A 257 3.71 12.91 2.36
C ALA A 257 5.14 13.02 2.92
N LYS A 258 6.16 12.67 2.13
CA LYS A 258 7.59 12.69 2.51
C LYS A 258 8.37 13.86 1.92
N ALA A 259 7.82 14.52 0.90
CA ALA A 259 8.50 15.58 0.17
C ALA A 259 8.79 16.79 1.06
N LYS A 260 9.92 17.47 0.80
CA LYS A 260 10.24 18.76 1.44
C LYS A 260 9.33 19.87 0.89
N LYS A 261 9.02 19.81 -0.40
CA LYS A 261 8.11 20.73 -1.09
C LYS A 261 7.23 19.93 -2.04
N ALA A 262 5.93 20.19 -1.96
CA ALA A 262 4.97 19.63 -2.88
C ALA A 262 4.03 20.73 -3.41
N LYS A 263 3.72 20.66 -4.70
CA LYS A 263 2.79 21.57 -5.39
C LYS A 263 1.89 20.77 -6.31
N ILE A 264 0.73 21.32 -6.59
CA ILE A 264 -0.19 20.80 -7.60
C ILE A 264 -0.50 21.94 -8.56
N LYS A 265 -0.30 21.67 -9.85
CA LYS A 265 -0.76 22.51 -10.94
C LYS A 265 -2.05 21.92 -11.47
N TYR A 266 -3.13 22.70 -11.41
CA TYR A 266 -4.39 22.37 -12.07
C TYR A 266 -4.35 22.95 -13.47
N ASP A 267 -4.51 22.08 -14.47
CA ASP A 267 -4.57 22.46 -15.87
C ASP A 267 -6.03 22.31 -16.33
N GLY A 268 -6.67 23.44 -16.59
CA GLY A 268 -8.00 23.48 -17.20
C GLY A 268 -7.95 23.72 -18.71
N GLU A 269 -9.11 23.93 -19.31
CA GLU A 269 -9.26 24.06 -20.77
C GLU A 269 -8.39 25.20 -21.34
N LYS A 270 -8.35 26.34 -20.64
CA LYS A 270 -7.66 27.57 -21.10
C LYS A 270 -6.65 28.13 -20.11
N TYR A 271 -6.85 27.88 -18.82
CA TYR A 271 -6.06 28.47 -17.75
C TYR A 271 -5.52 27.39 -16.82
N TYR A 272 -4.53 27.77 -16.03
CA TYR A 272 -3.98 26.92 -15.00
C TYR A 272 -3.77 27.72 -13.73
N ASP A 273 -3.73 27.02 -12.60
CA ASP A 273 -3.24 27.57 -11.35
C ASP A 273 -2.32 26.57 -10.65
N THR A 274 -1.37 27.06 -9.86
CA THR A 274 -0.45 26.23 -9.08
C THR A 274 -0.57 26.56 -7.61
N VAL A 275 -1.02 25.58 -6.82
CA VAL A 275 -1.13 25.72 -5.38
C VAL A 275 -0.09 24.86 -4.66
N THR A 276 0.33 25.32 -3.49
CA THR A 276 1.25 24.56 -2.64
C THR A 276 0.48 23.56 -1.81
N ILE A 277 0.92 22.30 -1.79
CA ILE A 277 0.45 21.31 -0.82
C ILE A 277 1.16 21.62 0.49
N THR A 278 0.43 22.18 1.44
CA THR A 278 1.01 22.71 2.68
C THR A 278 1.60 21.60 3.55
N PRO A 279 2.59 21.90 4.41
CA PRO A 279 3.11 20.92 5.36
C PRO A 279 2.03 20.27 6.25
N LYS A 280 0.96 21.01 6.57
CA LYS A 280 -0.20 20.50 7.32
C LYS A 280 -0.96 19.44 6.52
N GLN A 281 -1.19 19.67 5.22
CA GLN A 281 -1.81 18.72 4.31
C GLN A 281 -0.92 17.48 4.10
N GLN A 282 0.39 17.67 3.89
CA GLN A 282 1.34 16.55 3.79
C GLN A 282 1.33 15.69 5.07
N ALA A 283 1.31 16.32 6.25
CA ALA A 283 1.23 15.61 7.53
C ALA A 283 -0.12 14.89 7.71
N ALA A 284 -1.23 15.46 7.24
CA ALA A 284 -2.54 14.79 7.25
C ALA A 284 -2.55 13.57 6.32
N LEU A 285 -2.00 13.71 5.12
CA LEU A 285 -1.84 12.61 4.17
C LEU A 285 -0.99 11.47 4.77
N LYS A 286 0.12 11.80 5.43
CA LYS A 286 0.96 10.82 6.14
C LYS A 286 0.16 10.05 7.19
N ARG A 287 -0.61 10.74 8.04
CA ARG A 287 -1.43 10.08 9.07
C ARG A 287 -2.48 9.16 8.46
N GLN A 288 -3.07 9.54 7.33
CA GLN A 288 -4.03 8.70 6.63
C GLN A 288 -3.39 7.46 6.01
N LEU A 289 -2.21 7.57 5.41
CA LEU A 289 -1.45 6.41 4.94
C LEU A 289 -1.10 5.45 6.09
N GLN A 290 -0.75 5.98 7.27
CA GLN A 290 -0.51 5.18 8.48
C GLN A 290 -1.76 4.45 8.96
N ILE A 291 -2.91 5.14 9.00
CA ILE A 291 -4.19 4.51 9.36
C ILE A 291 -4.54 3.43 8.34
N TYR A 292 -4.42 3.71 7.05
CA TYR A 292 -4.72 2.77 5.97
C TYR A 292 -3.88 1.50 6.08
N LYS A 293 -2.55 1.65 6.24
CA LYS A 293 -1.65 0.52 6.48
C LYS A 293 -2.05 -0.28 7.72
N GLY A 294 -2.39 0.37 8.83
CA GLY A 294 -2.82 -0.33 10.04
C GLY A 294 -4.13 -1.11 9.88
N LEU A 295 -5.08 -0.59 9.08
CA LEU A 295 -6.31 -1.30 8.73
C LEU A 295 -6.04 -2.53 7.85
N LEU A 296 -5.15 -2.41 6.87
CA LEU A 296 -4.73 -3.56 6.05
C LEU A 296 -4.04 -4.64 6.90
N LEU A 297 -3.25 -4.22 7.90
CA LEU A 297 -2.63 -5.11 8.90
C LEU A 297 -3.60 -5.60 10.00
N LYS A 298 -4.89 -5.24 9.92
CA LYS A 298 -5.96 -5.64 10.86
C LYS A 298 -5.70 -5.20 12.31
N TYR A 299 -5.04 -4.06 12.52
CA TYR A 299 -4.77 -3.52 13.86
C TYR A 299 -6.00 -2.97 14.58
N ASP A 300 -7.12 -2.79 13.86
CA ASP A 300 -8.43 -2.43 14.37
C ASP A 300 -9.15 -3.61 15.04
N LYS A 301 -8.74 -4.85 14.75
CA LYS A 301 -9.25 -6.05 15.39
C LYS A 301 -8.55 -6.30 16.74
N PRO A 302 -9.26 -6.87 17.73
CA PRO A 302 -8.69 -7.20 19.04
C PRO A 302 -7.41 -8.04 18.91
#